data_AF-A0A1H4BY23-F1
#
_entry.id   AF-A0A1H4BY23-F1
#
_cell.length_a   1.000
_cell.length_b   1.000
_cell.length_c   1.000
_cell.angle_alpha   90.00
_cell.angle_beta   90.00
_cell.angle_gamma   90.00
#
_symmetry.space_group_name_H-M   'P 1'
#
loop_
_entity.id
_entity.type
_entity.pdbx_description
1 polymer ?
#
loop_
_entity_poly.entity_id
_entity_poly.type
_entity_poly.pdbx_seq_one_letter_code
_entity_poly.pdbx_strand_id
1 'polypeptide(L)'
;MKKVLYSLLLTILVLGLAACGTDSESASGSEDNSEGTEETANQDTTSKEDEDNKEDTTGEEETESEESNVEEIDGGTRTTHFKVEDINAMAESGPINLTVKSIAGVTINIEDEAVKELFDGEDTVDFIVLDTVAENTSEDDIMIYPDQGTLTTDTGEQSEADMLLSDSVGGDFYGQVSKDGAIAFQVKDSESVSKATFIVDGASNADYETIGDQIKLEIPIEK
;
A
#
# COMPACT_ATOMS: atom_id res chain seq x y z
N MET A 1 -20.32 -18.69 -6.45
CA MET A 1 -19.38 -18.85 -7.58
C MET A 1 -18.80 -17.50 -7.96
N LYS A 2 -19.41 -16.68 -8.84
CA LYS A 2 -18.84 -15.34 -9.16
C LYS A 2 -18.66 -14.41 -7.95
N LYS A 3 -19.57 -14.49 -6.97
CA LYS A 3 -19.52 -13.63 -5.77
C LYS A 3 -18.39 -13.97 -4.79
N VAL A 4 -17.90 -15.22 -4.79
CA VAL A 4 -16.77 -15.63 -3.94
C VAL A 4 -15.47 -15.22 -4.64
N LEU A 5 -15.42 -15.41 -5.97
CA LEU A 5 -14.32 -14.97 -6.81
C LEU A 5 -14.03 -13.45 -6.71
N TYR A 6 -15.06 -12.61 -6.77
CA TYR A 6 -14.88 -11.16 -6.59
C TYR A 6 -14.47 -10.77 -5.16
N SER A 7 -14.72 -11.64 -4.17
CA SER A 7 -14.43 -11.36 -2.76
C SER A 7 -12.97 -11.65 -2.43
N LEU A 8 -12.44 -12.79 -2.90
CA LEU A 8 -11.01 -13.13 -2.75
C LEU A 8 -10.11 -12.11 -3.46
N LEU A 9 -10.53 -11.65 -4.65
CA LEU A 9 -9.85 -10.59 -5.39
C LEU A 9 -9.70 -9.31 -4.56
N LEU A 10 -10.78 -8.90 -3.89
CA LEU A 10 -10.79 -7.70 -3.06
C LEU A 10 -9.80 -7.84 -1.89
N THR A 11 -9.66 -9.03 -1.30
CA THR A 11 -8.79 -9.27 -0.14
C THR A 11 -7.30 -9.22 -0.43
N ILE A 12 -6.85 -9.60 -1.63
CA ILE A 12 -5.45 -9.45 -2.05
C ILE A 12 -5.06 -7.96 -2.08
N LEU A 13 -6.01 -7.12 -2.47
CA LEU A 13 -5.84 -5.68 -2.70
C LEU A 13 -5.93 -4.83 -1.43
N VAL A 14 -6.51 -5.34 -0.34
CA VAL A 14 -6.63 -4.57 0.91
C VAL A 14 -5.27 -4.51 1.61
N LEU A 15 -4.44 -3.56 1.16
CA LEU A 15 -3.35 -2.97 1.95
C LEU A 15 -3.95 -1.72 2.61
N GLY A 16 -4.46 -1.90 3.83
CA GLY A 16 -5.40 -0.97 4.46
C GLY A 16 -4.92 0.48 4.60
N LEU A 17 -5.72 1.43 4.11
CA LEU A 17 -5.74 2.80 4.59
C LEU A 17 -6.47 2.85 5.94
N ALA A 18 -5.76 2.57 7.03
CA ALA A 18 -6.21 2.91 8.37
C ALA A 18 -5.63 4.28 8.78
N ALA A 19 -5.95 5.33 8.03
CA ALA A 19 -5.67 6.71 8.42
C ALA A 19 -6.96 7.36 8.98
N CYS A 20 -7.36 6.96 10.19
CA CYS A 20 -8.29 7.76 10.98
C CYS A 20 -7.48 8.84 11.70
N GLY A 21 -7.28 9.98 11.02
CA GLY A 21 -6.60 11.16 11.54
C GLY A 21 -7.56 12.33 11.64
N THR A 22 -8.31 12.33 12.74
CA THR A 22 -8.91 13.44 13.50
C THR A 22 -9.31 14.74 12.75
N ASP A 23 -10.62 15.01 12.77
CA ASP A 23 -11.23 16.33 12.55
C ASP A 23 -10.48 17.45 13.28
N SER A 24 -10.04 18.45 12.52
CA SER A 24 -9.78 19.79 13.04
C SER A 24 -10.44 20.80 12.11
N GLU A 25 -11.69 21.16 12.44
CA GLU A 25 -12.31 22.38 11.92
C GLU A 25 -11.51 23.59 12.40
N SER A 26 -10.87 24.27 11.45
CA SER A 26 -10.23 25.55 11.66
C SER A 26 -11.30 26.65 11.75
N ALA A 27 -11.45 27.26 12.92
CA ALA A 27 -12.25 28.46 13.13
C ALA A 27 -11.53 29.72 12.59
N SER A 28 -12.27 30.65 11.98
CA SER A 28 -11.83 32.02 11.73
C SER A 28 -13.00 33.03 11.76
N GLY A 29 -12.81 34.12 12.53
CA GLY A 29 -13.57 35.39 12.52
C GLY A 29 -14.41 35.64 13.78
N SER A 30 -13.91 36.36 14.80
CA SER A 30 -14.03 37.83 15.05
C SER A 30 -15.49 38.33 15.17
N GLU A 31 -15.94 39.14 16.13
CA GLU A 31 -15.34 40.09 17.09
C GLU A 31 -16.43 40.55 18.11
N ASP A 32 -15.97 41.04 19.27
CA ASP A 32 -16.50 42.14 20.11
C ASP A 32 -17.36 41.92 21.41
N ASN A 33 -16.95 42.75 22.37
CA ASN A 33 -17.18 43.06 23.80
C ASN A 33 -18.52 42.81 24.52
N SER A 34 -18.43 42.54 25.83
CA SER A 34 -18.67 43.57 26.89
C SER A 34 -18.61 43.00 28.34
N GLU A 35 -17.79 43.67 29.17
CA GLU A 35 -17.79 43.93 30.64
C GLU A 35 -18.59 43.07 31.66
N GLY A 36 -17.95 42.81 32.82
CA GLY A 36 -18.67 42.50 34.08
C GLY A 36 -17.91 41.79 35.21
N THR A 37 -16.85 42.42 35.74
CA THR A 37 -16.37 42.55 37.14
C THR A 37 -16.76 41.57 38.29
N GLU A 38 -15.71 41.22 39.06
CA GLU A 38 -15.58 40.98 40.53
C GLU A 38 -15.57 39.57 41.17
N GLU A 39 -14.36 39.24 41.69
CA GLU A 39 -13.99 38.64 43.00
C GLU A 39 -14.60 37.28 43.43
N THR A 40 -13.87 36.29 43.96
CA THR A 40 -13.00 36.38 45.15
C THR A 40 -12.18 35.09 45.35
N ALA A 41 -10.87 35.27 45.54
CA ALA A 41 -9.95 34.66 46.50
C ALA A 41 -10.15 33.22 47.06
N ASN A 42 -9.08 32.42 46.87
CA ASN A 42 -8.17 31.91 47.91
C ASN A 42 -8.60 30.72 48.80
N GLN A 43 -7.90 29.59 48.67
CA GLN A 43 -6.90 29.06 49.63
C GLN A 43 -6.56 27.59 49.24
N ASP A 44 -5.28 27.25 49.04
CA ASP A 44 -4.33 26.80 50.08
C ASP A 44 -4.70 25.36 50.55
N THR A 45 -3.86 24.33 50.63
CA THR A 45 -2.42 24.23 50.91
C THR A 45 -2.11 22.72 50.96
N THR A 46 -0.90 22.27 50.55
CA THR A 46 0.04 21.43 51.35
C THR A 46 -0.44 20.04 51.87
N SER A 47 0.26 18.91 51.76
CA SER A 47 1.66 18.57 51.42
C SER A 47 1.91 17.07 51.70
N LYS A 48 3.03 16.56 51.13
CA LYS A 48 4.04 15.62 51.72
C LYS A 48 3.76 14.11 51.74
N GLU A 49 4.58 13.30 51.04
CA GLU A 49 5.89 12.69 51.47
C GLU A 49 5.64 11.55 52.51
N ASP A 50 6.16 10.32 52.47
CA ASP A 50 7.44 9.77 51.98
C ASP A 50 7.41 8.21 52.01
N GLU A 51 8.35 7.59 51.26
CA GLU A 51 9.21 6.39 51.53
C GLU A 51 8.60 5.06 52.12
N ASP A 52 9.04 3.83 51.87
CA ASP A 52 10.31 3.26 51.37
C ASP A 52 10.14 1.73 51.08
N ASN A 53 11.14 1.18 50.35
CA ASN A 53 11.77 -0.16 50.44
C ASN A 53 11.28 -1.42 49.66
N LYS A 54 12.20 -1.89 48.77
CA LYS A 54 12.71 -3.26 48.41
C LYS A 54 11.73 -4.46 48.39
N GLU A 55 11.76 -5.36 47.40
CA GLU A 55 12.90 -6.21 46.99
C GLU A 55 12.65 -6.94 45.64
N ASP A 56 13.77 -7.26 45.01
CA ASP A 56 14.11 -8.04 43.81
C ASP A 56 13.29 -9.33 43.55
N THR A 57 12.82 -9.57 42.31
CA THR A 57 13.19 -10.75 41.47
C THR A 57 12.35 -10.91 40.19
N THR A 58 13.06 -11.32 39.15
CA THR A 58 12.61 -12.00 37.91
C THR A 58 12.26 -11.05 36.75
N GLY A 59 13.26 -10.83 35.89
CA GLY A 59 13.03 -10.37 34.53
C GLY A 59 12.20 -11.40 33.78
N GLU A 60 10.95 -11.07 33.55
CA GLU A 60 10.18 -11.61 32.44
C GLU A 60 10.74 -10.92 31.20
N GLU A 61 11.40 -11.71 30.36
CA GLU A 61 11.55 -11.38 28.95
C GLU A 61 10.15 -11.02 28.46
N GLU A 62 9.96 -9.75 28.10
CA GLU A 62 8.84 -9.34 27.28
C GLU A 62 8.99 -10.13 25.96
N THR A 63 8.37 -11.31 25.92
CA THR A 63 7.96 -11.93 24.68
C THR A 63 7.02 -10.94 24.02
N GLU A 64 7.63 -10.10 23.18
CA GLU A 64 6.97 -9.37 22.12
C GLU A 64 5.99 -10.34 21.47
N SER A 65 4.70 -10.05 21.62
CA SER A 65 3.65 -10.84 21.03
C SER A 65 3.85 -10.77 19.52
N GLU A 66 4.30 -11.87 18.92
CA GLU A 66 4.28 -12.04 17.47
C GLU A 66 2.83 -11.90 17.01
N GLU A 67 2.48 -10.71 16.49
CA GLU A 67 1.30 -10.57 15.65
C GLU A 67 1.50 -11.51 14.48
N SER A 68 0.66 -12.53 14.35
CA SER A 68 0.79 -13.51 13.27
C SER A 68 0.70 -12.77 11.94
N ASN A 69 1.75 -12.85 11.11
CA ASN A 69 1.79 -12.33 9.74
C ASN A 69 0.88 -13.10 8.77
N VAL A 70 -0.04 -13.91 9.32
CA VAL A 70 -1.00 -14.76 8.61
C VAL A 70 -2.41 -14.24 8.88
N GLU A 71 -3.14 -13.95 7.81
CA GLU A 71 -4.50 -13.44 7.84
C GLU A 71 -5.44 -14.40 7.10
N GLU A 72 -6.61 -14.66 7.66
CA GLU A 72 -7.67 -15.40 6.98
C GLU A 72 -8.29 -14.53 5.87
N ILE A 73 -8.43 -15.08 4.67
CA ILE A 73 -9.07 -14.42 3.53
C ILE A 73 -10.16 -15.32 2.93
N ASP A 74 -10.98 -14.77 2.05
CA ASP A 74 -12.08 -15.54 1.46
C ASP A 74 -11.56 -16.66 0.54
N GLY A 75 -11.53 -17.89 1.05
CA GLY A 75 -11.08 -19.06 0.28
C GLY A 75 -9.62 -19.44 0.53
N GLY A 76 -9.01 -18.95 1.62
CA GLY A 76 -7.65 -19.32 1.99
C GLY A 76 -7.05 -18.48 3.11
N THR A 77 -5.72 -18.48 3.20
CA THR A 77 -4.97 -17.59 4.10
C THR A 77 -3.91 -16.82 3.33
N ARG A 78 -3.60 -15.61 3.80
CA ARG A 78 -2.52 -14.75 3.29
C ARG A 78 -1.41 -14.67 4.32
N THR A 79 -0.18 -14.96 3.92
CA THR A 79 1.02 -14.70 4.71
C THR A 79 1.77 -13.52 4.11
N THR A 80 2.05 -12.49 4.88
CA THR A 80 2.87 -11.34 4.45
C THR A 80 4.30 -11.54 4.91
N HIS A 81 5.26 -11.60 3.98
CA HIS A 81 6.68 -11.77 4.28
C HIS A 81 7.38 -10.46 4.54
N PHE A 82 7.00 -9.42 3.78
CA PHE A 82 7.44 -8.07 4.01
C PHE A 82 6.41 -7.08 3.45
N LYS A 83 6.45 -5.87 3.99
CA LYS A 83 5.77 -4.70 3.45
C LYS A 83 6.67 -3.50 3.66
N VAL A 84 7.01 -2.81 2.57
CA VAL A 84 7.76 -1.55 2.62
C VAL A 84 6.83 -0.46 2.13
N GLU A 85 6.55 0.51 3.01
CA GLU A 85 5.75 1.70 2.72
C GLU A 85 6.66 2.91 2.46
N ASP A 86 6.08 4.02 2.00
CA ASP A 86 6.76 5.30 1.79
C ASP A 86 7.99 5.27 0.84
N ILE A 87 8.03 4.29 -0.08
CA ILE A 87 9.13 4.12 -1.05
C ILE A 87 9.26 5.35 -1.96
N ASN A 88 8.13 5.94 -2.35
CA ASN A 88 8.03 7.12 -3.21
C ASN A 88 8.96 7.06 -4.45
N ALA A 89 9.14 5.86 -5.02
CA ALA A 89 9.93 5.69 -6.23
C ALA A 89 9.14 6.27 -7.41
N MET A 90 9.67 7.33 -8.02
CA MET A 90 8.96 8.13 -9.02
C MET A 90 9.75 8.20 -10.34
N ALA A 91 9.03 8.18 -11.44
CA ALA A 91 9.56 8.42 -12.78
C ALA A 91 8.59 9.29 -13.57
N GLU A 92 9.17 10.21 -14.33
CA GLU A 92 8.45 11.04 -15.30
C GLU A 92 8.75 10.54 -16.70
N SER A 93 7.72 10.40 -17.55
CA SER A 93 7.88 10.03 -18.95
C SER A 93 6.77 10.65 -19.80
N GLY A 94 7.15 11.55 -20.71
CA GLY A 94 6.16 12.37 -21.42
C GLY A 94 5.30 13.17 -20.44
N PRO A 95 3.97 13.19 -20.59
CA PRO A 95 3.07 13.86 -19.65
C PRO A 95 2.66 12.99 -18.44
N ILE A 96 3.32 11.85 -18.22
CA ILE A 96 2.99 10.93 -17.11
C ILE A 96 3.97 11.03 -15.95
N ASN A 97 3.43 11.13 -14.74
CA ASN A 97 4.12 10.81 -13.50
C ASN A 97 3.68 9.42 -13.03
N LEU A 98 4.63 8.50 -12.84
CA LEU A 98 4.38 7.17 -12.26
C LEU A 98 5.09 7.06 -10.92
N THR A 99 4.36 6.67 -9.87
CA THR A 99 4.87 6.54 -8.51
C THR A 99 4.53 5.17 -7.93
N VAL A 100 5.50 4.51 -7.31
CA VAL A 100 5.27 3.35 -6.45
C VAL A 100 5.35 3.80 -4.99
N LYS A 101 4.23 3.67 -4.28
CA LYS A 101 4.06 4.08 -2.87
C LYS A 101 4.55 2.99 -1.92
N SER A 102 4.18 1.73 -2.19
CA SER A 102 4.56 0.58 -1.37
C SER A 102 4.77 -0.69 -2.20
N ILE A 103 5.49 -1.65 -1.62
CA ILE A 103 5.68 -3.00 -2.14
C ILE A 103 5.46 -4.02 -1.02
N ALA A 104 4.81 -5.13 -1.33
CA ALA A 104 4.65 -6.26 -0.42
C ALA A 104 4.96 -7.58 -1.12
N GLY A 105 5.54 -8.52 -0.36
CA GLY A 105 5.70 -9.91 -0.77
C GLY A 105 4.76 -10.78 0.05
N VAL A 106 3.88 -11.53 -0.61
CA VAL A 106 2.83 -12.32 0.05
C VAL A 106 2.73 -13.72 -0.55
N THR A 107 2.44 -14.69 0.30
CA THR A 107 1.98 -16.03 -0.10
C THR A 107 0.51 -16.19 0.19
N ILE A 108 -0.26 -16.68 -0.77
CA ILE A 108 -1.66 -17.07 -0.58
C ILE A 108 -1.73 -18.59 -0.55
N ASN A 109 -2.21 -19.15 0.55
CA ASN A 109 -2.60 -20.56 0.64
C ASN A 109 -4.08 -20.68 0.26
N ILE A 110 -4.38 -21.41 -0.81
CA ILE A 110 -5.69 -21.52 -1.43
C ILE A 110 -6.41 -22.76 -0.91
N GLU A 111 -7.59 -22.58 -0.35
CA GLU A 111 -8.46 -23.68 0.09
C GLU A 111 -9.61 -23.97 -0.90
N ASP A 112 -10.02 -22.99 -1.70
CA ASP A 112 -11.08 -23.16 -2.70
C ASP A 112 -10.52 -23.80 -3.99
N GLU A 113 -10.96 -25.02 -4.28
CA GLU A 113 -10.55 -25.77 -5.49
C GLU A 113 -10.82 -25.04 -6.81
N ALA A 114 -11.88 -24.23 -6.90
CA ALA A 114 -12.16 -23.46 -8.11
C ALA A 114 -11.19 -22.29 -8.30
N VAL A 115 -10.60 -21.79 -7.21
CA VAL A 115 -9.53 -20.78 -7.26
C VAL A 115 -8.21 -21.44 -7.65
N LYS A 116 -7.92 -22.64 -7.13
CA LYS A 116 -6.71 -23.40 -7.52
C LYS A 116 -6.66 -23.65 -9.03
N GLU A 117 -7.81 -23.89 -9.68
CA GLU A 117 -7.88 -24.04 -11.14
C GLU A 117 -7.37 -22.81 -11.92
N LEU A 118 -7.35 -21.61 -11.32
CA LEU A 118 -6.77 -20.40 -11.93
C LEU A 118 -5.25 -20.37 -11.87
N PHE A 119 -4.66 -21.13 -10.94
CA PHE A 119 -3.24 -21.19 -10.67
C PHE A 119 -2.69 -22.61 -10.88
N ASP A 120 -3.11 -23.27 -11.96
CA ASP A 120 -2.64 -24.60 -12.36
C ASP A 120 -2.78 -25.71 -11.29
N GLY A 121 -3.69 -25.53 -10.34
CA GLY A 121 -3.94 -26.47 -9.25
C GLY A 121 -2.99 -26.32 -8.06
N GLU A 122 -2.23 -25.22 -7.97
CA GLU A 122 -1.32 -24.98 -6.86
C GLU A 122 -2.09 -24.68 -5.56
N ASP A 123 -1.63 -25.28 -4.46
CA ASP A 123 -2.18 -25.02 -3.12
C ASP A 123 -1.70 -23.67 -2.57
N THR A 124 -0.54 -23.20 -3.03
CA THR A 124 0.08 -21.95 -2.59
C THR A 124 0.63 -21.18 -3.77
N VAL A 125 0.41 -19.87 -3.79
CA VAL A 125 0.93 -18.96 -4.82
C VAL A 125 1.56 -17.74 -4.18
N ASP A 126 2.68 -17.30 -4.74
CA ASP A 126 3.43 -16.15 -4.29
C ASP A 126 3.21 -14.94 -5.19
N PHE A 127 3.11 -13.76 -4.58
CA PHE A 127 2.95 -12.50 -5.29
C PHE A 127 3.87 -11.41 -4.74
N ILE A 128 4.31 -10.56 -5.66
CA ILE A 128 4.73 -9.19 -5.34
C ILE A 128 3.58 -8.25 -5.70
N VAL A 129 3.21 -7.37 -4.78
CA VAL A 129 2.14 -6.38 -4.97
C VAL A 129 2.71 -4.97 -4.85
N LEU A 130 2.46 -4.13 -5.86
CA LEU A 130 2.88 -2.73 -5.91
C LEU A 130 1.67 -1.80 -5.76
N ASP A 131 1.67 -0.93 -4.75
CA ASP A 131 0.70 0.16 -4.66
C ASP A 131 1.19 1.35 -5.50
N THR A 132 0.48 1.68 -6.57
CA THR A 132 0.98 2.50 -7.68
C THR A 132 0.02 3.62 -8.04
N VAL A 133 0.56 4.82 -8.28
CA VAL A 133 -0.18 5.98 -8.81
C VAL A 133 0.35 6.34 -10.19
N ALA A 134 -0.54 6.43 -11.16
CA ALA A 134 -0.26 7.01 -12.48
C ALA A 134 -1.07 8.31 -12.64
N GLU A 135 -0.39 9.39 -12.99
CA GLU A 135 -0.99 10.72 -13.17
C GLU A 135 -0.65 11.25 -14.57
N ASN A 136 -1.68 11.72 -15.29
CA ASN A 136 -1.50 12.56 -16.46
C ASN A 136 -1.43 14.02 -16.01
N THR A 137 -0.34 14.69 -16.34
CA THR A 137 -0.08 16.10 -15.99
C THR A 137 -0.56 17.08 -17.05
N SER A 138 -1.02 16.58 -18.20
CA SER A 138 -1.49 17.38 -19.34
C SER A 138 -3.02 17.41 -19.46
N GLU A 139 -3.54 18.37 -20.23
CA GLU A 139 -4.96 18.44 -20.60
C GLU A 139 -5.31 17.50 -21.78
N ASP A 140 -4.31 16.93 -22.44
CA ASP A 140 -4.49 16.03 -23.58
C ASP A 140 -4.89 14.62 -23.11
N ASP A 141 -5.53 13.87 -24.01
CA ASP A 141 -5.87 12.46 -23.76
C ASP A 141 -4.62 11.57 -23.93
N ILE A 142 -4.30 10.81 -22.88
CA ILE A 142 -3.08 9.99 -22.79
C ILE A 142 -3.44 8.55 -22.43
N MET A 143 -2.73 7.60 -23.01
CA MET A 143 -2.86 6.17 -22.70
C MET A 143 -1.55 5.66 -22.10
N ILE A 144 -1.61 5.04 -20.92
CA ILE A 144 -0.48 4.31 -20.32
C ILE A 144 -1.02 3.11 -19.54
N TYR A 145 -0.32 1.98 -19.55
CA TYR A 145 -0.80 0.72 -18.96
C TYR A 145 0.18 0.11 -17.94
N PRO A 146 0.43 0.76 -16.78
CA PRO A 146 1.19 0.16 -15.68
C PRO A 146 0.67 -1.21 -15.24
N ASP A 147 -0.66 -1.39 -15.23
CA ASP A 147 -1.37 -2.65 -14.95
C ASP A 147 -1.12 -3.77 -15.98
N GLN A 148 -0.34 -3.50 -17.04
CA GLN A 148 0.18 -4.45 -18.02
C GLN A 148 1.72 -4.46 -18.07
N GLY A 149 2.37 -3.88 -17.05
CA GLY A 149 3.81 -3.78 -16.95
C GLY A 149 4.50 -5.11 -16.62
N THR A 150 5.83 -5.05 -16.53
CA THR A 150 6.69 -6.18 -16.19
C THR A 150 7.45 -5.89 -14.89
N LEU A 151 7.54 -6.88 -14.02
CA LEU A 151 8.41 -6.87 -12.84
C LEU A 151 9.61 -7.78 -13.10
N THR A 152 10.80 -7.32 -12.74
CA THR A 152 11.98 -8.17 -12.59
C THR A 152 12.49 -8.13 -11.17
N THR A 153 13.05 -9.22 -10.68
CA THR A 153 13.57 -9.33 -9.30
C THR A 153 15.06 -9.66 -9.30
N ASP A 154 15.71 -9.45 -8.16
CA ASP A 154 17.10 -9.87 -7.93
C ASP A 154 17.30 -11.39 -7.87
N THR A 155 16.21 -12.16 -7.72
CA THR A 155 16.23 -13.63 -7.87
C THR A 155 16.38 -14.08 -9.33
N GLY A 156 16.37 -13.14 -10.28
CA GLY A 156 16.50 -13.40 -11.72
C GLY A 156 15.18 -13.78 -12.39
N GLU A 157 14.06 -13.59 -11.70
CA GLU A 157 12.72 -13.80 -12.24
C GLU A 157 12.20 -12.57 -12.98
N GLN A 158 11.37 -12.82 -13.99
CA GLN A 158 10.59 -11.82 -14.71
C GLN A 158 9.14 -12.27 -14.68
N SER A 159 8.23 -11.37 -14.33
CA SER A 159 6.79 -11.63 -14.26
C SER A 159 6.01 -10.48 -14.89
N GLU A 160 4.91 -10.81 -15.57
CA GLU A 160 3.96 -9.83 -16.11
C GLU A 160 2.88 -9.55 -15.06
N ALA A 161 2.31 -8.34 -15.08
CA ALA A 161 1.21 -8.00 -14.19
C ALA A 161 0.01 -8.93 -14.42
N ASP A 162 -0.54 -9.45 -13.34
CA ASP A 162 -1.78 -10.22 -13.38
C ASP A 162 -2.95 -9.24 -13.51
N MET A 163 -3.45 -9.09 -14.73
CA MET A 163 -4.56 -8.19 -15.04
C MET A 163 -5.88 -8.57 -14.36
N LEU A 164 -6.04 -9.81 -13.92
CA LEU A 164 -7.24 -10.24 -13.20
C LEU A 164 -7.16 -9.81 -11.74
N LEU A 165 -5.96 -9.85 -11.15
CA LEU A 165 -5.70 -9.52 -9.76
C LEU A 165 -5.38 -8.04 -9.49
N SER A 166 -4.97 -7.32 -10.53
CA SER A 166 -4.58 -5.91 -10.43
C SER A 166 -5.76 -4.96 -10.53
N ASP A 167 -5.65 -3.83 -9.84
CA ASP A 167 -6.48 -2.66 -10.09
C ASP A 167 -6.17 -2.05 -11.46
N SER A 168 -7.13 -1.30 -11.98
CA SER A 168 -6.98 -0.54 -13.22
C SER A 168 -6.13 0.73 -13.02
N VAL A 169 -4.84 0.53 -12.75
CA VAL A 169 -3.82 1.59 -12.70
C VAL A 169 -3.30 1.82 -14.10
N GLY A 170 -3.98 2.67 -14.86
CA GLY A 170 -3.65 2.89 -16.28
C GLY A 170 -4.86 3.07 -17.18
N GLY A 171 -4.72 2.72 -18.45
CA GLY A 171 -5.72 2.92 -19.48
C GLY A 171 -5.75 4.34 -20.01
N ASP A 172 -6.95 4.79 -20.38
CA ASP A 172 -7.16 6.13 -20.93
C ASP A 172 -7.26 7.17 -19.81
N PHE A 173 -6.51 8.26 -19.95
CA PHE A 173 -6.55 9.45 -19.12
C PHE A 173 -7.15 10.57 -19.96
N TYR A 174 -8.34 11.03 -19.59
CA TYR A 174 -9.03 12.12 -20.27
C TYR A 174 -8.71 13.44 -19.57
N GLY A 175 -7.67 14.14 -20.04
CA GLY A 175 -7.09 15.31 -19.39
C GLY A 175 -6.35 14.99 -18.08
N GLN A 176 -6.21 16.01 -17.22
CA GLN A 176 -5.38 15.96 -16.02
C GLN A 176 -6.06 15.16 -14.90
N VAL A 177 -5.84 13.84 -14.90
CA VAL A 177 -6.41 12.91 -13.91
C VAL A 177 -5.35 11.95 -13.38
N SER A 178 -5.64 11.35 -12.23
CA SER A 178 -4.79 10.35 -11.57
C SER A 178 -5.58 9.07 -11.29
N LYS A 179 -4.90 7.93 -11.39
CA LYS A 179 -5.42 6.60 -11.06
C LYS A 179 -4.45 5.93 -10.10
N ASP A 180 -5.00 5.33 -9.06
CA ASP A 180 -4.30 4.72 -7.94
C ASP A 180 -4.85 3.31 -7.73
N GLY A 181 -3.99 2.36 -7.38
CA GLY A 181 -4.37 0.99 -7.07
C GLY A 181 -3.19 0.05 -6.94
N ALA A 182 -3.47 -1.20 -6.55
CA ALA A 182 -2.46 -2.23 -6.44
C ALA A 182 -2.31 -3.06 -7.72
N ILE A 183 -1.07 -3.33 -8.11
CA ILE A 183 -0.71 -4.17 -9.25
C ILE A 183 -0.03 -5.43 -8.73
N ALA A 184 -0.54 -6.60 -9.08
CA ALA A 184 -0.05 -7.89 -8.60
C ALA A 184 0.79 -8.61 -9.65
N PHE A 185 1.89 -9.22 -9.22
CA PHE A 185 2.80 -10.01 -10.05
C PHE A 185 3.00 -11.37 -9.41
N GLN A 186 2.60 -12.46 -10.06
CA GLN A 186 2.88 -13.81 -9.56
C GLN A 186 4.37 -14.08 -9.68
N VAL A 187 5.00 -14.54 -8.61
CA VAL A 187 6.42 -14.91 -8.55
C VAL A 187 6.56 -16.31 -7.97
N LYS A 188 7.73 -16.92 -8.08
CA LYS A 188 7.98 -18.26 -7.52
C LYS A 188 8.22 -18.27 -6.02
N ASP A 189 8.77 -17.18 -5.51
CA ASP A 189 9.17 -17.03 -4.12
C ASP A 189 9.20 -15.53 -3.81
N SER A 190 8.17 -15.07 -3.11
CA SER A 190 8.08 -13.66 -2.73
C SER A 190 9.01 -13.33 -1.56
N GLU A 191 9.25 -14.28 -0.64
CA GLU A 191 10.04 -14.09 0.58
C GLU A 191 11.51 -13.78 0.28
N SER A 192 12.10 -14.36 -0.78
CA SER A 192 13.53 -14.16 -1.08
C SER A 192 13.86 -12.87 -1.83
N VAL A 193 12.88 -12.13 -2.36
CA VAL A 193 13.10 -10.90 -3.13
C VAL A 193 13.67 -9.80 -2.23
N SER A 194 14.76 -9.15 -2.66
CA SER A 194 15.37 -8.00 -1.95
C SER A 194 15.46 -6.73 -2.80
N LYS A 195 15.26 -6.86 -4.11
CA LYS A 195 15.11 -5.74 -5.03
C LYS A 195 14.18 -6.13 -6.17
N ALA A 196 13.29 -5.22 -6.53
CA ALA A 196 12.47 -5.34 -7.72
C ALA A 196 12.76 -4.19 -8.70
N THR A 197 12.42 -4.39 -9.97
CA THR A 197 12.42 -3.35 -10.99
C THR A 197 11.13 -3.44 -11.78
N PHE A 198 10.30 -2.42 -11.66
CA PHE A 198 9.03 -2.31 -12.35
C PHE A 198 9.23 -1.55 -13.67
N ILE A 199 8.75 -2.13 -14.76
CA ILE A 199 8.98 -1.69 -16.13
C ILE A 199 7.63 -1.45 -16.79
N VAL A 200 7.43 -0.23 -17.31
CA VAL A 200 6.20 0.18 -17.99
C VAL A 200 6.57 0.82 -19.31
N ASP A 201 5.90 0.43 -20.39
CA ASP A 201 6.12 1.03 -21.70
C ASP A 201 5.68 2.49 -21.73
N GLY A 202 6.28 3.26 -22.65
CA GLY A 202 5.99 4.69 -22.79
C GLY A 202 4.52 4.96 -23.12
N ALA A 203 4.01 6.08 -22.60
CA ALA A 203 2.64 6.51 -22.86
C ALA A 203 2.40 6.78 -24.35
N SER A 204 1.15 6.74 -24.79
CA SER A 204 0.73 7.08 -26.15
C SER A 204 -0.33 8.18 -26.15
N ASN A 205 -0.34 9.03 -27.18
CA ASN A 205 -1.35 10.07 -27.37
C ASN A 205 -2.61 9.49 -28.05
N ALA A 206 -3.67 10.30 -28.19
CA ALA A 206 -4.92 9.91 -28.86
C ALA A 206 -4.76 9.38 -30.31
N ASP A 207 -3.65 9.69 -30.98
CA ASP A 207 -3.30 9.19 -32.32
C ASP A 207 -2.49 7.87 -32.29
N TYR A 208 -2.31 7.28 -31.10
CA TYR A 208 -1.50 6.08 -30.82
C TYR A 208 -0.01 6.24 -31.10
N GLU A 209 0.50 7.47 -31.12
CA GLU A 209 1.93 7.74 -31.18
C GLU A 209 2.51 7.68 -29.78
N THR A 210 3.62 6.95 -29.62
CA THR A 210 4.35 6.90 -28.35
C THR A 210 4.94 8.28 -28.02
N ILE A 211 4.58 8.78 -26.85
CA ILE A 211 4.97 10.08 -26.29
C ILE A 211 5.50 9.88 -24.87
N GLY A 212 6.63 9.20 -24.79
CA GLY A 212 7.32 8.90 -23.54
C GLY A 212 8.32 7.76 -23.77
N ASP A 213 9.38 7.77 -22.97
CA ASP A 213 10.31 6.66 -22.90
C ASP A 213 9.75 5.53 -22.02
N GLN A 214 10.27 4.32 -22.18
CA GLN A 214 9.99 3.22 -21.25
C GLN A 214 10.46 3.60 -19.84
N ILE A 215 9.58 3.45 -18.86
CA ILE A 215 9.85 3.69 -17.46
C ILE A 215 10.49 2.44 -16.84
N LYS A 216 11.51 2.65 -16.01
CA LYS A 216 12.12 1.62 -15.16
C LYS A 216 12.30 2.15 -13.75
N LEU A 217 11.51 1.66 -12.82
CA LEU A 217 11.55 2.01 -11.40
C LEU A 217 12.24 0.91 -10.61
N GLU A 218 13.44 1.19 -10.10
CA GLU A 218 14.11 0.29 -9.16
C GLU A 218 13.57 0.50 -7.75
N ILE A 219 13.19 -0.60 -7.10
CA ILE A 219 12.55 -0.61 -5.78
C ILE A 219 13.41 -1.47 -4.85
N PRO A 220 14.22 -0.88 -3.96
CA PRO A 220 14.93 -1.62 -2.92
C PRO A 220 13.94 -2.10 -1.85
N ILE A 221 14.15 -3.30 -1.32
CA ILE A 221 13.34 -3.88 -0.25
C ILE A 221 14.26 -4.02 0.97
N GLU A 222 14.21 -3.04 1.87
CA GLU A 222 14.88 -3.12 3.16
C GLU A 222 14.01 -3.94 4.11
N LYS A 223 14.51 -5.12 4.51
CA LYS A 223 13.85 -6.05 5.44
C LYS A 223 14.35 -5.86 6.86
#